data_AF-D2PXC5-F1
#
_entry.id   AF-D2PXC5-F1
#
_cell.length_a   1.000
_cell.length_b   1.000
_cell.length_c   1.000
_cell.angle_alpha   90.00
_cell.angle_beta   90.00
_cell.angle_gamma   90.00
#
_symmetry.space_group_name_H-M   'P 1'
#
loop_
_entity.id
_entity.type
_entity.pdbx_description
1 polymer ?
#
loop_
_entity_poly.entity_id
_entity_poly.type
_entity_poly.pdbx_seq_one_letter_code
_entity_poly.pdbx_strand_id
1 'polypeptide(L)' 'MLGELQLTFAALDFRIVPGRSWVFLEANPNGQWAFVPELRDSIACAIADFLESNCR' A
#
# COMPACT_ATOMS: atom_id res chain seq x y z
N MET A 1 12.01 3.83 -2.62
CA MET A 1 10.68 3.95 -3.27
C MET A 1 9.72 4.85 -2.49
N LEU A 2 8.94 4.39 -1.49
CA LEU A 2 7.91 5.24 -0.86
C LEU A 2 8.48 6.52 -0.21
N GLY A 3 9.59 6.42 0.54
CA GLY A 3 10.24 7.58 1.14
C GLY A 3 10.82 8.57 0.13
N GLU A 4 11.27 8.10 -1.04
CA GLU A 4 11.75 8.98 -2.13
C GLU A 4 10.59 9.73 -2.80
N LEU A 5 9.40 9.14 -2.78
CA LEU A 5 8.16 9.75 -3.28
C LEU A 5 7.41 10.55 -2.20
N GLN A 6 7.93 10.60 -0.97
CA GLN A 6 7.28 11.24 0.18
C GLN A 6 5.87 10.68 0.46
N LEU A 7 5.70 9.37 0.27
CA LEU A 7 4.45 8.66 0.52
C LEU A 7 4.53 7.83 1.79
N THR A 8 3.49 7.92 2.63
CA THR A 8 3.29 7.00 3.75
C THR A 8 2.56 5.72 3.32
N PHE A 9 1.66 5.83 2.34
CA PHE A 9 0.82 4.74 1.86
C PHE A 9 0.82 4.70 0.33
N ALA A 10 0.76 3.49 -0.22
CA ALA A 10 0.41 3.25 -1.62
C ALA A 10 -0.12 1.81 -1.80
N ALA A 11 -1.04 1.62 -2.74
CA ALA A 11 -1.33 0.30 -3.30
C ALA A 11 -0.32 0.02 -4.41
N LEU A 12 0.33 -1.15 -4.36
CA LEU A 12 1.39 -1.53 -5.31
C LEU A 12 0.97 -2.73 -6.14
N ASP A 13 1.06 -2.58 -7.46
CA ASP A 13 0.71 -3.64 -8.39
C ASP A 13 1.97 -4.27 -8.97
N PHE A 14 1.99 -5.61 -8.96
CA PHE A 14 3.08 -6.41 -9.51
C PHE A 14 2.54 -7.54 -10.38
N ARG A 15 3.30 -7.88 -11.42
CA ARG A 15 3.10 -9.10 -12.21
C ARG A 15 4.21 -10.09 -11.92
N ILE A 16 3.84 -11.34 -11.63
CA ILE A 16 4.79 -12.45 -11.56
C ILE A 16 4.89 -13.08 -12.95
N VAL A 17 6.12 -13.22 -13.45
CA VAL A 17 6.39 -13.88 -14.74
C VAL A 17 7.11 -15.21 -14.47
N PRO A 18 6.56 -16.37 -14.91
CA PRO A 18 7.20 -17.67 -14.70
C PRO A 18 8.63 -17.70 -15.23
N GLY A 19 9.56 -18.23 -14.42
CA GLY A 19 10.99 -18.28 -14.76
C GLY A 19 11.71 -16.93 -14.74
N ARG A 20 11.05 -15.86 -14.31
CA ARG A 20 11.63 -14.53 -14.11
C ARG A 20 11.27 -14.00 -12.72
N SER A 21 11.78 -12.82 -12.42
CA SER A 21 11.49 -12.07 -11.20
C SER A 21 10.14 -11.33 -11.29
N TRP A 22 9.76 -10.70 -10.17
CA TRP A 22 8.61 -9.82 -10.07
C TRP A 22 8.80 -8.57 -10.94
N VAL A 23 7.75 -8.16 -11.64
CA VAL A 23 7.72 -6.93 -12.45
C VAL A 23 6.80 -5.93 -11.77
N PHE A 24 7.34 -4.77 -11.40
CA PHE A 24 6.57 -3.63 -10.89
C PHE A 24 5.72 -3.02 -12.01
N LEU A 25 4.46 -2.69 -11.70
CA LEU A 25 3.53 -2.06 -12.64
C LEU A 25 3.19 -0.63 -12.22
N GLU A 26 2.67 -0.46 -11.00
CA GLU A 26 2.14 0.82 -10.53
C GLU A 26 2.32 0.97 -9.01
N ALA A 27 2.47 2.23 -8.57
CA ALA A 27 2.32 2.64 -7.19
C ALA A 27 1.27 3.73 -7.09
N ASN A 28 0.07 3.39 -6.63
CA ASN A 28 -1.04 4.34 -6.50
C ASN A 28 -1.14 4.85 -5.06
N PRO A 29 -0.85 6.13 -4.78
CA PRO A 29 -0.90 6.67 -3.42
C PRO A 29 -2.32 6.68 -2.83
N ASN A 30 -3.37 6.58 -3.65
CA ASN A 30 -4.77 6.57 -3.24
C ASN A 30 -5.52 5.31 -3.72
N GLY A 31 -4.78 4.24 -4.04
CA GLY A 31 -5.38 2.99 -4.49
C GLY A 31 -6.33 2.43 -3.44
N GLN A 32 -7.47 1.91 -3.88
CA GLN A 32 -8.43 1.28 -2.98
C GLN A 32 -7.86 -0.01 -2.39
N TRP A 33 -8.23 -0.28 -1.14
CA TRP A 33 -7.78 -1.46 -0.38
C TRP A 33 -8.94 -2.18 0.32
N ALA A 34 -10.10 -1.51 0.49
CA ALA A 34 -11.21 -2.03 1.27
C ALA A 34 -11.93 -3.22 0.62
N PHE A 35 -11.64 -3.54 -0.64
CA PHE A 35 -12.24 -4.67 -1.36
C PHE A 35 -11.64 -6.02 -0.99
N VAL A 36 -10.55 -6.08 -0.21
CA VAL A 36 -9.95 -7.33 0.31
C VAL A 36 -10.47 -7.57 1.73
N PRO A 37 -11.51 -8.41 1.94
CA PRO A 37 -12.20 -8.49 3.23
C PRO A 37 -11.29 -8.91 4.39
N GLU A 38 -10.33 -9.79 4.12
CA GLU A 38 -9.43 -10.36 5.14
C GLU A 38 -8.40 -9.35 5.65
N LEU A 39 -8.12 -8.30 4.85
CA LEU A 39 -7.12 -7.28 5.18
C LEU A 39 -7.75 -5.92 5.53
N ARG A 40 -9.04 -5.73 5.21
CA ARG A 40 -9.74 -4.45 5.35
C ARG A 40 -9.51 -3.83 6.73
N ASP A 41 -9.85 -4.54 7.80
CA ASP A 41 -9.83 -3.96 9.15
C ASP A 41 -8.40 -3.66 9.61
N SER A 42 -7.46 -4.55 9.31
CA SER A 42 -6.04 -4.35 9.63
C SER A 42 -5.44 -3.14 8.91
N ILE A 43 -5.77 -2.94 7.63
CA ILE A 43 -5.30 -1.76 6.87
C ILE A 43 -5.96 -0.49 7.41
N ALA A 44 -7.26 -0.53 7.72
CA ALA A 44 -7.98 0.60 8.32
C ALA A 44 -7.35 1.03 9.65
N CYS A 45 -7.09 0.08 10.55
CA CYS A 45 -6.43 0.34 11.83
C CYS A 45 -5.03 0.92 11.63
N ALA A 46 -4.21 0.35 10.74
CA ALA A 46 -2.86 0.85 10.50
C ALA A 46 -2.86 2.31 9.97
N ILE A 47 -3.79 2.66 9.09
CA ILE A 47 -3.96 4.04 8.61
C ILE A 47 -4.40 4.95 9.75
N ALA A 48 -5.38 4.54 10.56
CA ALA A 48 -5.86 5.31 11.72
C ALA A 48 -4.74 5.54 12.75
N ASP A 49 -4.02 4.49 13.13
CA ASP A 49 -2.89 4.55 14.06
C ASP A 49 -1.80 5.50 13.55
N PHE A 50 -1.49 5.46 12.25
CA PHE A 50 -0.54 6.38 11.63
C PHE A 50 -1.01 7.84 11.74
N LEU A 51 -2.28 8.10 11.45
CA LEU A 51 -2.86 9.44 11.52
C LEU A 51 -2.92 9.97 12.96
N GLU A 52 -3.28 9.13 13.94
CA GLU A 52 -3.31 9.52 15.35
C GLU A 52 -1.91 9.79 15.92
N SER A 53 -0.92 9.00 15.50
CA SER A 53 0.44 9.09 16.02
C SER A 53 1.27 10.21 15.40
N ASN A 54 0.97 10.61 14.15
CA ASN A 54 1.73 11.61 13.40
C ASN A 54 1.03 12.97 13.25
N CYS A 55 -0.19 13.14 13.77
CA CYS A 55 -0.86 14.45 13.88
C CYS A 55 -0.39 15.29 15.08
N ARG A 56 0.86 15.13 15.54
CA ARG A 56 1.45 15.93 16.63
C ARG A 56 2.51 16.89 16.11
#